data_AF-E5RLD9-F1
#
_entry.id   AF-E5RLD9-F1
#
_cell.length_a   1.000
_cell.length_b   1.000
_cell.length_c   1.000
_cell.angle_alpha   90.00
_cell.angle_beta   90.00
_cell.angle_gamma   90.00
#
_symmetry.space_group_name_H-M   'P 1'
#
loop_
_entity.id
_entity.type
_entity.pdbx_description
1 polymer ?
#
loop_
_entity_poly.entity_id
_entity_poly.type
_entity_poly.pdbx_seq_one_letter_code
_entity_poly.pdbx_strand_id
1 'polypeptide(L)'
;MVNTTGIVRSPYEYPQHYLVSPAAYAALGAYMFFLILVGFPINFLTLYVTIEHKKLRTPLNYILLNLAVADLFMVLGGFTTTIYTSMHGYFVLGRLGCNLEGFFATLGGEIGLWSLVVLAVERWLVVCKPISNFRFGENHAIMGLAFTWLAASACAVPPLVGWSRYIPEGMQCSCGVDYYTRAEGFNNESFVIYMFICHFMIPLIIVFFCYGRLLCAVKEAAAAQQESETTQRAEREVTRMVIMMVISFLVCWLPYAGVAWYIFTHQGSEFGPVFMTLPAFFAKSSSIYNPIIYICMNKQFRHCMITT
;
A
#
# COMPACT_ATOMS: atom_id res chain seq x y z
N MET A 1 26.19 5.67 6.08
CA MET A 1 26.82 6.99 5.90
C MET A 1 28.11 7.03 6.68
N VAL A 2 29.25 7.14 6.00
CA VAL A 2 30.54 7.31 6.66
C VAL A 2 30.65 8.76 7.14
N ASN A 3 30.91 8.98 8.44
CA ASN A 3 30.97 10.31 9.04
C ASN A 3 32.36 10.97 8.86
N THR A 4 32.83 11.07 7.62
CA THR A 4 34.17 11.62 7.30
C THR A 4 34.33 13.09 7.68
N THR A 5 33.27 13.88 7.55
CA THR A 5 33.27 15.33 7.85
C THR A 5 32.95 15.64 9.31
N GLY A 6 32.56 14.64 10.11
CA GLY A 6 32.17 14.84 11.50
C GLY A 6 30.84 15.58 11.71
N ILE A 7 30.04 15.80 10.66
CA ILE A 7 28.76 16.55 10.74
C ILE A 7 27.55 15.64 10.97
N VAL A 8 27.67 14.33 10.78
CA VAL A 8 26.54 13.38 10.93
C VAL A 8 26.10 13.34 12.40
N ARG A 9 24.80 13.41 12.64
CA ARG A 9 24.19 13.42 13.98
C ARG A 9 23.01 12.46 14.05
N SER A 10 22.68 12.01 15.26
CA SER A 10 21.53 11.13 15.51
C SER A 10 20.23 11.72 14.93
N PRO A 11 19.46 10.95 14.13
CA PRO A 11 18.18 11.41 13.58
C PRO A 11 17.09 11.55 14.64
N TYR A 12 17.34 11.10 15.87
CA TYR A 12 16.41 11.21 17.00
C TYR A 12 16.63 12.45 17.87
N GLU A 13 17.77 13.12 17.71
CA GLU A 13 18.19 14.20 18.62
C GLU A 13 18.45 15.53 17.90
N TYR A 14 18.90 15.48 16.63
CA TYR A 14 19.36 16.66 15.91
C TYR A 14 18.73 16.78 14.52
N PRO A 15 18.47 18.02 14.04
CA PRO A 15 18.05 18.28 12.67
C PRO A 15 18.99 17.70 11.62
N GLN A 16 18.41 17.15 10.55
CA GLN A 16 19.13 16.42 9.50
C GLN A 16 19.38 17.30 8.26
N HIS A 17 19.49 18.63 8.44
CA HIS A 17 19.63 19.60 7.34
C HIS A 17 20.93 19.48 6.53
N TYR A 18 21.88 18.64 6.97
CA TYR A 18 23.08 18.31 6.21
C TYR A 18 22.81 17.27 5.10
N LEU A 19 21.66 16.57 5.14
CA LEU A 19 21.27 15.59 4.11
C LEU A 19 20.67 16.24 2.87
N VAL A 20 19.76 17.20 3.08
CA VAL A 20 19.01 17.92 2.05
C VAL A 20 18.65 19.33 2.56
N SER A 21 18.29 20.23 1.65
CA SER A 21 17.91 21.60 2.02
C SER A 21 16.67 21.62 2.94
N PRO A 22 16.55 22.60 3.85
CA PRO A 22 15.35 22.79 4.68
C PRO A 22 14.04 22.88 3.88
N ALA A 23 14.11 23.39 2.65
CA ALA A 23 12.96 23.44 1.74
C ALA A 23 12.43 22.04 1.38
N ALA A 24 13.29 21.02 1.29
CA ALA A 24 12.86 19.64 1.02
C ALA A 24 12.04 19.06 2.19
N TYR A 25 12.42 19.37 3.43
CA TYR A 25 11.64 18.99 4.62
C TYR A 25 10.27 19.68 4.66
N ALA A 26 10.22 20.97 4.33
CA ALA A 26 8.96 21.70 4.21
C ALA A 26 8.07 21.12 3.09
N ALA A 27 8.66 20.75 1.95
CA ALA A 27 7.94 20.09 0.85
C ALA A 27 7.40 18.71 1.26
N LEU A 28 8.18 17.93 2.03
CA LEU A 28 7.73 16.65 2.60
C LEU A 28 6.54 16.85 3.54
N GLY A 29 6.60 17.84 4.44
CA GLY A 29 5.50 18.18 5.34
C GLY A 29 4.23 18.60 4.58
N ALA A 30 4.36 19.45 3.57
CA ALA A 30 3.25 19.86 2.71
C ALA A 30 2.64 18.68 1.94
N TYR A 31 3.48 17.77 1.44
CA TYR A 31 3.03 16.55 0.77
C TYR A 31 2.26 15.63 1.72
N MET A 32 2.78 15.38 2.92
CA MET A 32 2.08 14.55 3.91
C MET A 32 0.77 15.20 4.35
N PHE A 33 0.72 16.54 4.50
CA PHE A 33 -0.52 17.26 4.77
C PHE A 33 -1.56 17.08 3.67
N PHE A 34 -1.13 17.16 2.40
CA PHE A 34 -1.99 16.84 1.26
C PHE A 34 -2.53 15.39 1.33
N LEU A 35 -1.67 14.42 1.67
CA LEU A 35 -2.10 13.03 1.85
C LEU A 35 -3.16 12.87 2.93
N ILE A 36 -3.04 13.56 4.07
CA ILE A 36 -4.06 13.53 5.12
C ILE A 36 -5.34 14.20 4.65
N LEU A 37 -5.24 15.40 4.06
CA LEU A 37 -6.38 16.20 3.65
C LEU A 37 -7.26 15.47 2.63
N VAL A 38 -6.66 14.66 1.74
CA VAL A 38 -7.39 13.91 0.71
C VAL A 38 -7.66 12.46 1.13
N GLY A 39 -6.66 11.79 1.70
CA GLY A 39 -6.75 10.38 2.08
C GLY A 39 -7.71 10.12 3.24
N PHE A 40 -7.72 10.98 4.27
CA PHE A 40 -8.62 10.78 5.41
C PHE A 40 -10.10 10.86 4.99
N PRO A 41 -10.57 11.93 4.30
CA PRO A 41 -11.99 12.04 3.98
C PRO A 41 -12.48 10.93 3.04
N ILE A 42 -11.72 10.54 2.02
CA ILE A 42 -12.16 9.50 1.06
C ILE A 42 -12.32 8.15 1.77
N ASN A 43 -11.34 7.75 2.60
CA ASN A 43 -11.38 6.49 3.31
C ASN A 43 -12.44 6.49 4.42
N PHE A 44 -12.56 7.58 5.18
CA PHE A 44 -13.60 7.73 6.19
C PHE A 44 -15.01 7.70 5.58
N LEU A 45 -15.23 8.46 4.49
CA LEU A 45 -16.51 8.52 3.80
C LEU A 45 -16.92 7.15 3.26
N THR A 46 -15.98 6.34 2.78
CA THR A 46 -16.24 4.96 2.36
C THR A 46 -16.89 4.13 3.46
N LEU A 47 -16.34 4.20 4.67
CA LEU A 47 -16.87 3.48 5.83
C LEU A 47 -18.21 4.07 6.25
N TYR A 48 -18.31 5.40 6.35
CA TYR A 48 -19.53 6.10 6.73
C TYR A 48 -20.71 5.80 5.79
N VAL A 49 -20.51 5.91 4.48
CA VAL A 49 -21.55 5.62 3.48
C VAL A 49 -22.00 4.16 3.52
N THR A 50 -21.11 3.23 3.89
CA THR A 50 -21.48 1.81 4.04
C THR A 50 -22.31 1.55 5.31
N ILE A 51 -22.09 2.36 6.34
CA ILE A 51 -22.94 2.37 7.54
C ILE A 51 -24.33 2.94 7.17
N GLU A 52 -24.41 4.02 6.43
CA GLU A 52 -25.70 4.62 6.04
C GLU A 52 -26.48 3.71 5.06
N HIS A 53 -25.81 3.18 4.04
CA HIS A 53 -26.45 2.44 2.95
C HIS A 53 -26.29 0.93 3.11
N LYS A 54 -27.31 0.27 3.71
CA LYS A 54 -27.36 -1.21 3.86
C LYS A 54 -27.12 -1.98 2.56
N LYS A 55 -27.44 -1.39 1.39
CA LYS A 55 -27.21 -1.96 0.05
C LYS A 55 -25.73 -2.25 -0.25
N LEU A 56 -24.81 -1.53 0.40
CA LEU A 56 -23.37 -1.71 0.21
C LEU A 56 -22.79 -2.82 1.09
N ARG A 57 -23.55 -3.35 2.05
CA ARG A 57 -23.09 -4.36 3.02
C ARG A 57 -23.17 -5.77 2.42
N THR A 58 -22.40 -5.98 1.35
CA THR A 58 -22.31 -7.28 0.66
C THR A 58 -20.92 -7.89 0.86
N PRO A 59 -20.78 -9.23 0.82
CA PRO A 59 -19.49 -9.89 1.00
C PRO A 59 -18.39 -9.39 0.06
N LEU A 60 -18.75 -9.05 -1.19
CA LEU A 60 -17.83 -8.52 -2.21
C LEU A 60 -17.30 -7.12 -1.92
N ASN A 61 -17.94 -6.39 -0.99
CA ASN A 61 -17.51 -5.06 -0.59
C ASN A 61 -16.64 -5.09 0.68
N TYR A 62 -16.61 -6.19 1.43
CA TYR A 62 -15.85 -6.25 2.68
C TYR A 62 -14.36 -5.99 2.48
N ILE A 63 -13.78 -6.51 1.39
CA ILE A 63 -12.37 -6.28 1.07
C ILE A 63 -12.08 -4.82 0.67
N LEU A 64 -13.07 -4.11 0.09
CA LEU A 64 -12.96 -2.68 -0.22
C LEU A 64 -13.03 -1.83 1.06
N LEU A 65 -13.83 -2.25 2.05
CA LEU A 65 -13.84 -1.61 3.37
C LEU A 65 -12.52 -1.86 4.11
N ASN A 66 -11.96 -3.06 3.99
CA ASN A 66 -10.66 -3.40 4.57
C ASN A 66 -9.54 -2.53 4.01
N LEU A 67 -9.57 -2.25 2.70
CA LEU A 67 -8.66 -1.30 2.06
C LEU A 67 -8.80 0.11 2.66
N ALA A 68 -10.02 0.60 2.87
CA ALA A 68 -10.23 1.90 3.52
C ALA A 68 -9.71 1.94 4.97
N VAL A 69 -9.87 0.86 5.73
CA VAL A 69 -9.29 0.74 7.07
C VAL A 69 -7.75 0.72 7.02
N ALA A 70 -7.17 0.01 6.05
CA ALA A 70 -5.73 -0.07 5.82
C ALA A 70 -5.12 1.31 5.55
N ASP A 71 -5.75 2.09 4.67
CA ASP A 71 -5.30 3.43 4.33
C ASP A 71 -5.45 4.39 5.53
N LEU A 72 -6.47 4.23 6.38
CA LEU A 72 -6.61 5.00 7.62
C LEU A 72 -5.50 4.70 8.63
N PHE A 73 -4.98 3.46 8.71
CA PHE A 73 -3.78 3.18 9.52
C PHE A 73 -2.57 3.97 9.03
N MET A 74 -2.35 4.04 7.71
CA MET A 74 -1.26 4.83 7.14
C MET A 74 -1.44 6.34 7.42
N VAL A 75 -2.66 6.85 7.32
CA VAL A 75 -2.97 8.27 7.54
C VAL A 75 -2.77 8.68 9.01
N LEU A 76 -3.37 7.92 9.93
CA LEU A 76 -3.37 8.26 11.36
C LEU A 76 -2.05 7.91 12.03
N GLY A 77 -1.50 6.73 11.74
CA GLY A 77 -0.28 6.23 12.37
C GLY A 77 1.01 6.63 11.66
N GLY A 78 0.94 6.88 10.34
CA GLY A 78 2.10 7.22 9.51
C GLY A 78 2.16 8.70 9.14
N PHE A 79 1.18 9.21 8.39
CA PHE A 79 1.31 10.56 7.81
C PHE A 79 1.25 11.65 8.87
N THR A 80 0.43 11.48 9.91
CA THR A 80 0.28 12.47 10.98
C THR A 80 1.58 12.62 11.77
N THR A 81 2.28 11.52 12.06
CA THR A 81 3.60 11.54 12.69
C THR A 81 4.66 12.11 11.75
N THR A 82 4.65 11.72 10.47
CA THR A 82 5.64 12.20 9.49
C THR A 82 5.52 13.71 9.22
N ILE A 83 4.33 14.29 9.24
CA ILE A 83 4.17 15.76 9.16
C ILE A 83 4.88 16.41 10.35
N TYR A 84 4.63 15.93 11.56
CA TYR A 84 5.18 16.52 12.76
C TYR A 84 6.71 16.45 12.79
N THR A 85 7.30 15.33 12.41
CA THR A 85 8.75 15.14 12.35
C THR A 85 9.40 15.93 11.20
N SER A 86 8.76 15.99 10.03
CA SER A 86 9.27 16.78 8.89
C SER A 86 9.29 18.28 9.17
N MET A 87 8.33 18.82 9.95
CA MET A 87 8.37 20.21 10.40
C MET A 87 9.58 20.55 11.28
N HIS A 88 10.13 19.55 12.00
CA HIS A 88 11.32 19.71 12.83
C HIS A 88 12.63 19.39 12.06
N GLY A 89 12.53 18.72 10.90
CA GLY A 89 13.69 18.29 10.11
C GLY A 89 14.44 17.08 10.69
N TYR A 90 13.86 16.36 11.67
CA TYR A 90 14.38 15.12 12.26
C TYR A 90 13.27 14.33 12.97
N PHE A 91 13.56 13.10 13.39
CA PHE A 91 12.60 12.22 14.04
C PHE A 91 12.46 12.48 15.55
N VAL A 92 11.68 13.51 15.91
CA VAL A 92 11.53 13.98 17.31
C VAL A 92 10.82 13.00 18.25
N LEU A 93 10.06 12.03 17.74
CA LEU A 93 9.29 11.08 18.57
C LEU A 93 10.15 9.93 19.15
N GLY A 94 11.46 9.95 18.91
CA GLY A 94 12.41 8.97 19.42
C GLY A 94 12.20 7.56 18.87
N ARG A 95 12.89 6.58 19.45
CA ARG A 95 12.87 5.18 18.97
C ARG A 95 11.50 4.52 19.10
N LEU A 96 10.80 4.76 20.21
CA LEU A 96 9.46 4.19 20.41
C LEU A 96 8.48 4.74 19.35
N GLY A 97 8.48 6.05 19.11
CA GLY A 97 7.67 6.65 18.06
C GLY A 97 7.99 6.08 16.67
N CYS A 98 9.27 5.80 16.39
CA CYS A 98 9.71 5.24 15.12
C CYS A 98 9.20 3.81 14.91
N ASN A 99 9.24 2.99 15.96
CA ASN A 99 8.68 1.64 15.92
C ASN A 99 7.17 1.67 15.70
N LEU A 100 6.45 2.58 16.38
CA LEU A 100 4.99 2.70 16.23
C LEU A 100 4.61 3.22 14.84
N GLU A 101 5.26 4.28 14.35
CA GLU A 101 5.03 4.82 13.01
C GLU A 101 5.34 3.76 11.95
N GLY A 102 6.51 3.15 12.01
CA GLY A 102 6.93 2.10 11.08
C GLY A 102 5.95 0.93 11.09
N PHE A 103 5.51 0.47 12.27
CA PHE A 103 4.52 -0.59 12.40
C PHE A 103 3.19 -0.24 11.73
N PHE A 104 2.59 0.91 12.05
CA PHE A 104 1.29 1.28 11.49
C PHE A 104 1.36 1.57 9.98
N ALA A 105 2.44 2.21 9.52
CA ALA A 105 2.65 2.48 8.11
C ALA A 105 2.84 1.18 7.31
N THR A 106 3.65 0.24 7.80
CA THR A 106 3.85 -1.07 7.16
C THR A 106 2.59 -1.92 7.24
N LEU A 107 1.93 -2.00 8.40
CA LEU A 107 0.71 -2.77 8.57
C LEU A 107 -0.40 -2.27 7.63
N GLY A 108 -0.62 -0.95 7.57
CA GLY A 108 -1.59 -0.36 6.66
C GLY A 108 -1.25 -0.63 5.19
N GLY A 109 0.00 -0.42 4.79
CA GLY A 109 0.44 -0.71 3.43
C GLY A 109 0.24 -2.19 3.04
N GLU A 110 0.57 -3.11 3.93
CA GLU A 110 0.46 -4.55 3.70
C GLU A 110 -0.99 -5.06 3.72
N ILE A 111 -1.84 -4.56 4.62
CA ILE A 111 -3.28 -4.87 4.57
C ILE A 111 -3.84 -4.38 3.24
N GLY A 112 -3.44 -3.19 2.78
CA GLY A 112 -3.81 -2.66 1.47
C GLY A 112 -3.36 -3.57 0.32
N LEU A 113 -2.08 -3.95 0.29
CA LEU A 113 -1.50 -4.88 -0.69
C LEU A 113 -2.31 -6.18 -0.78
N TRP A 114 -2.47 -6.88 0.35
CA TRP A 114 -3.15 -8.17 0.37
C TRP A 114 -4.65 -8.03 0.11
N SER A 115 -5.26 -6.88 0.42
CA SER A 115 -6.65 -6.59 0.02
C SER A 115 -6.81 -6.55 -1.49
N LEU A 116 -5.84 -5.97 -2.22
CA LEU A 116 -5.85 -5.99 -3.68
C LEU A 116 -5.66 -7.40 -4.26
N VAL A 117 -4.81 -8.22 -3.64
CA VAL A 117 -4.61 -9.62 -4.05
C VAL A 117 -5.90 -10.42 -3.85
N VAL A 118 -6.51 -10.34 -2.66
CA VAL A 118 -7.77 -11.02 -2.36
C VAL A 118 -8.88 -10.54 -3.27
N LEU A 119 -8.97 -9.23 -3.56
CA LEU A 119 -9.92 -8.69 -4.52
C LEU A 119 -9.71 -9.27 -5.93
N ALA A 120 -8.47 -9.40 -6.40
CA ALA A 120 -8.18 -10.01 -7.70
C ALA A 120 -8.64 -11.47 -7.77
N VAL A 121 -8.35 -12.26 -6.72
CA VAL A 121 -8.78 -13.66 -6.60
C VAL A 121 -10.30 -13.76 -6.54
N GLU A 122 -10.96 -12.95 -5.71
CA GLU A 122 -12.41 -12.91 -5.59
C GLU A 122 -13.08 -12.65 -6.95
N ARG A 123 -12.63 -11.61 -7.67
CA ARG A 123 -13.19 -11.26 -8.98
C ARG A 123 -12.96 -12.35 -10.01
N TRP A 124 -11.79 -12.98 -9.99
CA TRP A 124 -11.51 -14.12 -10.85
C TRP A 124 -12.40 -15.32 -10.56
N LEU A 125 -12.59 -15.68 -9.29
CA LEU A 125 -13.47 -16.78 -8.89
C LEU A 125 -14.93 -16.53 -9.27
N VAL A 126 -15.44 -15.34 -8.95
CA VAL A 126 -16.86 -15.00 -9.18
C VAL A 126 -17.20 -14.91 -10.67
N VAL A 127 -16.29 -14.40 -11.51
CA VAL A 127 -16.56 -14.16 -12.93
C VAL A 127 -16.11 -15.32 -13.83
N CYS A 128 -14.89 -15.83 -13.66
CA CYS A 128 -14.33 -16.84 -14.57
C CYS A 128 -14.69 -18.28 -14.20
N LYS A 129 -15.14 -18.50 -12.97
CA LYS A 129 -15.45 -19.83 -12.45
C LYS A 129 -16.88 -19.85 -11.90
N PRO A 130 -17.90 -19.88 -12.78
CA PRO A 130 -19.24 -20.27 -12.36
C PRO A 130 -19.22 -21.79 -12.06
N ILE A 131 -18.55 -22.18 -10.98
CA ILE A 131 -18.61 -23.55 -10.47
C ILE A 131 -20.08 -23.75 -10.08
N SER A 132 -20.74 -24.75 -10.65
CA SER A 132 -22.18 -24.98 -10.48
C SER A 132 -22.64 -25.04 -9.01
N ASN A 133 -21.73 -25.29 -8.07
CA ASN A 133 -21.98 -25.39 -6.63
C ASN A 133 -21.22 -24.37 -5.76
N PHE A 134 -20.40 -23.47 -6.32
CA PHE A 134 -19.69 -22.46 -5.51
C PHE A 134 -20.43 -21.13 -5.55
N ARG A 135 -20.83 -20.66 -4.37
CA ARG A 135 -21.35 -19.30 -4.19
C ARG A 135 -20.46 -18.57 -3.19
N PHE A 136 -19.81 -17.51 -3.66
CA PHE A 136 -19.07 -16.63 -2.76
C PHE A 136 -20.04 -16.02 -1.74
N GLY A 137 -19.66 -16.08 -0.48
CA GLY A 137 -20.52 -15.75 0.65
C GLY A 137 -19.70 -15.16 1.79
N GLU A 138 -20.35 -14.85 2.91
CA GLU A 138 -19.73 -14.13 4.04
C GLU A 138 -18.51 -14.85 4.61
N ASN A 139 -18.57 -16.19 4.78
CA ASN A 139 -17.44 -16.96 5.29
C ASN A 139 -16.19 -16.81 4.41
N HIS A 140 -16.36 -16.82 3.09
CA HIS A 140 -15.25 -16.65 2.14
C HIS A 140 -14.67 -15.24 2.22
N ALA A 141 -15.52 -14.22 2.35
CA ALA A 141 -15.09 -12.83 2.54
C ALA A 141 -14.31 -12.66 3.85
N ILE A 142 -14.82 -13.19 4.97
CA ILE A 142 -14.17 -13.14 6.29
C ILE A 142 -12.83 -13.90 6.28
N MET A 143 -12.75 -15.06 5.61
CA MET A 143 -11.48 -15.75 5.40
C MET A 143 -10.47 -14.90 4.64
N GLY A 144 -10.92 -14.19 3.59
CA GLY A 144 -10.09 -13.24 2.86
C GLY A 144 -9.57 -12.11 3.76
N LEU A 145 -10.44 -11.52 4.59
CA LEU A 145 -10.04 -10.52 5.57
C LEU A 145 -9.01 -11.07 6.55
N ALA A 146 -9.29 -12.20 7.21
CA ALA A 146 -8.37 -12.82 8.15
C ALA A 146 -6.99 -13.10 7.51
N PHE A 147 -6.98 -13.58 6.27
CA PHE A 147 -5.75 -13.78 5.51
C PHE A 147 -4.97 -12.46 5.31
N THR A 148 -5.63 -11.37 4.91
CA THR A 148 -4.94 -10.08 4.72
C THR A 148 -4.26 -9.59 5.99
N TRP A 149 -4.91 -9.72 7.15
CA TRP A 149 -4.36 -9.28 8.43
C TRP A 149 -3.23 -10.17 8.91
N LEU A 150 -3.34 -11.49 8.73
CA LEU A 150 -2.28 -12.43 9.05
C LEU A 150 -1.05 -12.20 8.18
N ALA A 151 -1.23 -12.04 6.86
CA ALA A 151 -0.15 -11.76 5.94
C ALA A 151 0.50 -10.41 6.25
N ALA A 152 -0.28 -9.36 6.51
CA ALA A 152 0.26 -8.06 6.89
C ALA A 152 1.03 -8.08 8.21
N SER A 153 0.52 -8.81 9.20
CA SER A 153 1.21 -8.99 10.49
C SER A 153 2.51 -9.78 10.33
N ALA A 154 2.57 -10.75 9.41
CA ALA A 154 3.78 -11.50 9.11
C ALA A 154 4.90 -10.60 8.54
N CYS A 155 4.58 -9.43 7.99
CA CYS A 155 5.55 -8.41 7.61
C CYS A 155 5.79 -7.36 8.71
N ALA A 156 4.74 -6.86 9.36
CA ALA A 156 4.85 -5.70 10.26
C ALA A 156 5.37 -6.04 11.66
N VAL A 157 5.10 -7.25 12.15
CA VAL A 157 5.50 -7.67 13.51
C VAL A 157 6.98 -8.05 13.61
N PRO A 158 7.59 -8.80 12.67
CA PRO A 158 8.97 -9.25 12.83
C PRO A 158 10.02 -8.15 13.11
N PRO A 159 9.96 -6.95 12.48
CA PRO A 159 10.87 -5.86 12.80
C PRO A 159 10.78 -5.35 14.24
N LEU A 160 9.66 -5.59 14.95
CA LEU A 160 9.51 -5.25 16.37
C LEU A 160 10.16 -6.29 17.30
N VAL A 161 10.33 -7.52 16.82
CA VAL A 161 10.85 -8.65 17.62
C VAL A 161 12.27 -9.08 17.19
N GLY A 162 12.91 -8.33 16.30
CA GLY A 162 14.33 -8.47 15.97
C GLY A 162 14.65 -9.14 14.64
N TRP A 163 13.66 -9.41 13.78
CA TRP A 163 13.91 -9.79 12.39
C TRP A 163 13.69 -8.59 11.47
N SER A 164 14.80 -8.01 10.99
CA SER A 164 14.88 -6.60 10.59
C SER A 164 14.52 -5.63 11.74
N ARG A 165 14.32 -4.35 11.44
CA ARG A 165 14.01 -3.30 12.41
C ARG A 165 13.36 -2.10 11.74
N TYR A 166 12.64 -1.30 12.51
CA TYR A 166 12.15 0.01 12.08
C TYR A 166 13.19 1.09 12.33
N ILE A 167 13.54 1.83 11.28
CA ILE A 167 14.50 2.94 11.33
C ILE A 167 14.02 4.13 10.49
N PRO A 168 14.50 5.36 10.77
CA PRO A 168 14.24 6.50 9.91
C PRO A 168 14.86 6.28 8.52
N GLU A 169 14.03 6.36 7.48
CA GLU A 169 14.41 6.14 6.09
C GLU A 169 14.53 7.47 5.31
N GLY A 170 15.31 7.48 4.23
CA GLY A 170 15.44 8.63 3.34
C GLY A 170 15.95 9.88 4.05
N MET A 171 15.14 10.94 4.06
CA MET A 171 15.41 12.19 4.79
C MET A 171 15.35 12.05 6.32
N GLN A 172 15.14 10.84 6.85
CA GLN A 172 15.16 10.52 8.29
C GLN A 172 14.01 11.14 9.10
N CYS A 173 12.92 11.54 8.44
CA CYS A 173 11.70 12.04 9.09
C CYS A 173 10.55 11.03 9.09
N SER A 174 10.64 9.95 8.31
CA SER A 174 9.66 8.86 8.28
C SER A 174 10.38 7.58 8.67
N CYS A 175 9.75 6.72 9.46
CA CYS A 175 10.25 5.40 9.78
C CYS A 175 9.65 4.32 8.89
N GLY A 176 10.48 3.33 8.57
CA GLY A 176 10.15 2.20 7.71
C GLY A 176 11.06 1.00 8.02
N VAL A 177 10.80 -0.10 7.32
CA VAL A 177 11.61 -1.32 7.44
C VAL A 177 13.04 -1.03 6.97
N ASP A 178 14.04 -1.57 7.68
CA ASP A 178 15.43 -1.51 7.27
C ASP A 178 15.73 -2.48 6.10
N TYR A 179 15.55 -1.98 4.88
CA TYR A 179 15.84 -2.71 3.63
C TYR A 179 17.22 -2.39 3.02
N TYR A 180 18.00 -1.50 3.64
CA TYR A 180 19.21 -0.93 3.03
C TYR A 180 20.47 -0.97 3.90
N THR A 181 20.37 -1.32 5.18
CA THR A 181 21.55 -1.54 6.03
C THR A 181 21.74 -3.01 6.37
N ARG A 182 22.94 -3.34 6.87
CA ARG A 182 23.27 -4.67 7.42
C ARG A 182 23.66 -4.51 8.88
N ALA A 183 22.67 -4.53 9.74
CA ALA A 183 22.91 -4.54 11.17
C ALA A 183 23.11 -5.97 11.67
N GLU A 184 24.23 -6.23 12.34
CA GLU A 184 24.47 -7.50 13.03
C GLU A 184 23.35 -7.79 14.02
N GLY A 185 22.90 -9.04 14.05
CA GLY A 185 21.83 -9.50 14.94
C GLY A 185 20.39 -9.32 14.41
N PHE A 186 20.16 -8.54 13.34
CA PHE A 186 18.81 -8.30 12.80
C PHE A 186 18.49 -9.12 11.54
N ASN A 187 19.49 -9.71 10.88
CA ASN A 187 19.31 -10.55 9.68
C ASN A 187 18.53 -9.86 8.53
N ASN A 188 18.78 -8.55 8.31
CA ASN A 188 18.09 -7.73 7.31
C ASN A 188 18.05 -8.36 5.91
N GLU A 189 19.13 -9.03 5.49
CA GLU A 189 19.21 -9.70 4.18
C GLU A 189 18.11 -10.74 3.98
N SER A 190 17.93 -11.63 4.96
CA SER A 190 16.88 -12.66 4.91
C SER A 190 15.48 -12.04 4.91
N PHE A 191 15.28 -10.94 5.64
CA PHE A 191 14.02 -10.23 5.67
C PHE A 191 13.71 -9.55 4.32
N VAL A 192 14.70 -8.93 3.68
CA VAL A 192 14.54 -8.32 2.35
C VAL A 192 14.21 -9.37 1.29
N ILE A 193 14.86 -10.54 1.32
CA ILE A 193 14.54 -11.65 0.42
C ILE A 193 13.11 -12.15 0.65
N TYR A 194 12.72 -12.32 1.93
CA TYR A 194 11.35 -12.68 2.30
C TYR A 194 10.33 -11.66 1.77
N MET A 195 10.55 -10.37 2.00
CA MET A 195 9.70 -9.29 1.49
C MET A 195 9.59 -9.32 -0.04
N PHE A 196 10.71 -9.45 -0.73
CA PHE A 196 10.71 -9.47 -2.20
C PHE A 196 9.93 -10.67 -2.77
N ILE A 197 10.10 -11.85 -2.20
CA ILE A 197 9.43 -13.06 -2.69
C ILE A 197 7.97 -13.08 -2.25
N CYS A 198 7.72 -13.01 -0.94
CA CYS A 198 6.41 -13.23 -0.34
C CYS A 198 5.47 -12.03 -0.45
N HIS A 199 6.01 -10.81 -0.35
CA HIS A 199 5.23 -9.56 -0.30
C HIS A 199 5.33 -8.74 -1.59
N PHE A 200 6.05 -9.23 -2.61
CA PHE A 200 6.05 -8.60 -3.93
C PHE A 200 5.82 -9.59 -5.07
N MET A 201 6.71 -10.57 -5.27
CA MET A 201 6.63 -11.48 -6.43
C MET A 201 5.37 -12.35 -6.40
N ILE A 202 5.01 -12.94 -5.25
CA ILE A 202 3.79 -13.74 -5.10
C ILE A 202 2.54 -12.88 -5.37
N PRO A 203 2.32 -11.73 -4.69
CA PRO A 203 1.24 -10.80 -5.01
C PRO A 203 1.17 -10.41 -6.48
N LEU A 204 2.31 -10.05 -7.08
CA LEU A 204 2.41 -9.66 -8.48
C LEU A 204 1.91 -10.79 -9.40
N ILE A 205 2.43 -12.01 -9.24
CA ILE A 205 2.03 -13.16 -10.06
C ILE A 205 0.53 -13.43 -9.93
N ILE A 206 0.00 -13.41 -8.70
CA ILE A 206 -1.43 -13.67 -8.45
C ILE A 206 -2.30 -12.61 -9.12
N VAL A 207 -1.98 -11.32 -8.95
CA VAL A 207 -2.74 -10.20 -9.53
C VAL A 207 -2.74 -10.28 -11.05
N PHE A 208 -1.57 -10.47 -11.67
CA PHE A 208 -1.45 -10.60 -13.12
C PHE A 208 -2.20 -11.82 -13.67
N PHE A 209 -2.10 -12.96 -13.00
CA PHE A 209 -2.82 -14.16 -13.40
C PHE A 209 -4.34 -13.96 -13.30
N CYS A 210 -4.85 -13.52 -12.15
CA CYS A 210 -6.28 -13.39 -11.90
C CYS A 210 -6.92 -12.39 -12.86
N TYR A 211 -6.31 -11.20 -12.99
CA TYR A 211 -6.83 -10.16 -13.87
C TYR A 211 -6.61 -10.48 -15.36
N GLY A 212 -5.52 -11.15 -15.73
CA GLY A 212 -5.33 -11.64 -17.10
C GLY A 212 -6.44 -12.61 -17.50
N ARG A 213 -6.74 -13.60 -16.64
CA ARG A 213 -7.84 -14.55 -16.87
C ARG A 213 -9.22 -13.87 -16.86
N LEU A 214 -9.43 -12.87 -16.00
CA LEU A 214 -10.64 -12.06 -15.98
C LEU A 214 -10.86 -11.35 -17.31
N LEU A 215 -9.84 -10.69 -17.84
CA LEU A 215 -9.92 -10.00 -19.12
C LEU A 215 -10.19 -10.96 -20.28
N CYS A 216 -9.56 -12.15 -20.30
CA CYS A 216 -9.86 -13.17 -21.30
C CYS A 216 -11.34 -13.58 -21.25
N ALA A 217 -11.86 -13.92 -20.06
CA ALA A 217 -13.24 -14.37 -19.90
C ALA A 217 -14.27 -13.29 -20.30
N VAL A 218 -14.02 -12.03 -19.92
CA VAL A 218 -14.92 -10.91 -20.28
C VAL A 218 -14.88 -10.63 -21.78
N LYS A 219 -13.70 -10.73 -22.42
CA LYS A 219 -13.57 -10.61 -23.88
C LYS A 219 -14.27 -11.74 -24.63
N GLU A 220 -14.14 -12.98 -24.16
CA GLU A 220 -14.84 -14.14 -24.73
C GLU A 220 -16.37 -13.97 -24.63
N ALA A 221 -16.88 -13.53 -23.47
CA ALA A 221 -18.30 -13.25 -23.28
C ALA A 221 -18.81 -12.13 -24.20
N ALA A 222 -18.04 -11.06 -24.36
CA ALA A 222 -18.37 -9.97 -25.29
C ALA A 222 -18.33 -10.45 -26.75
N ALA A 223 -17.38 -11.31 -27.12
CA ALA A 223 -17.33 -11.87 -28.47
C ALA A 223 -18.49 -12.83 -28.75
N ALA A 224 -19.01 -13.53 -27.74
CA ALA A 224 -20.19 -14.38 -27.88
C ALA A 224 -21.50 -13.57 -27.97
N GLN A 225 -21.52 -12.35 -27.43
CA GLN A 225 -22.70 -11.46 -27.41
C GLN A 225 -22.41 -10.13 -28.11
N GLN A 226 -22.02 -10.19 -29.39
CA GLN A 226 -21.66 -8.98 -30.16
C GLN A 226 -22.82 -7.99 -30.32
N GLU A 227 -24.05 -8.48 -30.39
CA GLU A 227 -25.25 -7.65 -30.55
C GLU A 227 -25.67 -6.94 -29.25
N SER A 228 -25.13 -7.34 -28.10
CA SER A 228 -25.49 -6.75 -26.81
C SER A 228 -24.62 -5.54 -26.47
N GLU A 229 -25.14 -4.33 -26.73
CA GLU A 229 -24.45 -3.08 -26.37
C GLU A 229 -24.10 -3.01 -24.88
N THR A 230 -24.95 -3.58 -24.02
CA THR A 230 -24.72 -3.61 -22.56
C THR A 230 -23.52 -4.48 -22.20
N THR A 231 -23.37 -5.65 -22.83
CA THR A 231 -22.20 -6.53 -22.64
C THR A 231 -20.92 -5.89 -23.17
N GLN A 232 -20.96 -5.25 -24.35
CA GLN A 232 -19.79 -4.53 -24.90
C GLN A 232 -19.35 -3.37 -24.00
N ARG A 233 -20.32 -2.61 -23.46
CA ARG A 233 -20.02 -1.51 -22.53
C ARG A 233 -19.42 -2.03 -21.24
N ALA A 234 -19.94 -3.13 -20.70
CA ALA A 234 -19.41 -3.76 -19.50
C ALA A 234 -17.97 -4.25 -19.71
N GLU A 235 -17.66 -4.88 -20.86
CA GLU A 235 -16.29 -5.28 -21.22
C GLU A 235 -15.33 -4.09 -21.17
N ARG A 236 -15.67 -3.00 -21.87
CA ARG A 236 -14.80 -1.82 -21.93
C ARG A 236 -14.58 -1.20 -20.55
N GLU A 237 -15.61 -1.14 -19.72
CA GLU A 237 -15.53 -0.60 -18.37
C GLU A 237 -14.66 -1.48 -17.46
N VAL A 238 -14.85 -2.81 -17.49
CA VAL A 238 -14.05 -3.76 -16.71
C VAL A 238 -12.60 -3.74 -17.18
N THR A 239 -12.35 -3.79 -18.49
CA THR A 239 -11.01 -3.73 -19.06
C THR A 239 -10.28 -2.46 -18.62
N ARG A 240 -10.93 -1.30 -18.71
CA ARG A 240 -10.36 -0.03 -18.24
C ARG A 240 -10.03 -0.09 -16.74
N MET A 241 -10.95 -0.57 -15.91
CA MET A 241 -10.74 -0.68 -14.47
C MET A 241 -9.56 -1.58 -14.13
N VAL A 242 -9.51 -2.79 -14.69
CA VAL A 242 -8.42 -3.75 -14.45
C VAL A 242 -7.05 -3.17 -14.84
N ILE A 243 -6.96 -2.47 -15.98
CA ILE A 243 -5.71 -1.83 -16.40
C ILE A 243 -5.26 -0.78 -15.37
N MET A 244 -6.17 0.09 -14.90
CA MET A 244 -5.83 1.08 -13.87
C MET A 244 -5.41 0.41 -12.57
N MET A 245 -6.05 -0.70 -12.18
CA MET A 245 -5.71 -1.47 -10.98
C MET A 245 -4.31 -2.06 -11.04
N VAL A 246 -3.92 -2.67 -12.19
CA VAL A 246 -2.57 -3.22 -12.39
C VAL A 246 -1.52 -2.12 -12.42
N ILE A 247 -1.78 -1.01 -13.11
CA ILE A 247 -0.87 0.14 -13.13
C ILE A 247 -0.70 0.70 -11.70
N SER A 248 -1.78 0.83 -10.95
CA SER A 248 -1.76 1.27 -9.54
C SER A 248 -0.87 0.39 -8.68
N PHE A 249 -1.01 -0.94 -8.80
CA PHE A 249 -0.17 -1.90 -8.10
C PHE A 249 1.32 -1.73 -8.43
N LEU A 250 1.65 -1.63 -9.72
CA LEU A 250 3.03 -1.45 -10.16
C LEU A 250 3.61 -0.13 -9.67
N VAL A 251 2.88 0.97 -9.83
CA VAL A 251 3.32 2.31 -9.37
C VAL A 251 3.56 2.30 -7.86
N CYS A 252 2.72 1.62 -7.08
CA CYS A 252 2.85 1.54 -5.63
C CYS A 252 4.10 0.77 -5.18
N TRP A 253 4.30 -0.44 -5.71
CA TRP A 253 5.19 -1.42 -5.10
C TRP A 253 6.48 -1.67 -5.87
N LEU A 254 6.47 -1.49 -7.20
CA LEU A 254 7.66 -1.68 -8.02
C LEU A 254 8.82 -0.74 -7.64
N PRO A 255 8.59 0.54 -7.27
CA PRO A 255 9.68 1.40 -6.80
C PRO A 255 10.38 0.85 -5.55
N TYR A 256 9.61 0.39 -4.54
CA TYR A 256 10.19 -0.21 -3.33
C TYR A 256 10.94 -1.50 -3.63
N ALA A 257 10.31 -2.43 -4.36
CA ALA A 257 10.93 -3.70 -4.72
C ALA A 257 12.20 -3.50 -5.55
N GLY A 258 12.16 -2.61 -6.54
CA GLY A 258 13.29 -2.28 -7.39
C GLY A 258 14.44 -1.63 -6.62
N VAL A 259 14.16 -0.62 -5.80
CA VAL A 259 15.18 0.06 -4.98
C VAL A 259 15.79 -0.90 -3.96
N ALA A 260 14.98 -1.64 -3.21
CA ALA A 260 15.49 -2.60 -2.22
C ALA A 260 16.35 -3.68 -2.87
N TRP A 261 15.92 -4.25 -4.01
CA TRP A 261 16.68 -5.26 -4.74
C TRP A 261 17.96 -4.70 -5.36
N TYR A 262 17.92 -3.46 -5.85
CA TYR A 262 19.10 -2.80 -6.41
C TYR A 262 20.16 -2.57 -5.33
N ILE A 263 19.76 -2.07 -4.15
CA ILE A 263 20.66 -1.90 -2.99
C ILE A 263 21.21 -3.27 -2.53
N PHE A 264 20.36 -4.29 -2.51
CA PHE A 264 20.75 -5.64 -2.11
C PHE A 264 21.82 -6.25 -3.04
N THR A 265 21.75 -5.97 -4.34
CA THR A 265 22.68 -6.50 -5.36
C THR A 265 23.94 -5.64 -5.54
N HIS A 266 23.88 -4.33 -5.28
CA HIS A 266 24.98 -3.38 -5.46
C HIS A 266 25.60 -2.96 -4.12
N GLN A 267 26.03 -3.99 -3.38
CA GLN A 267 26.64 -3.82 -2.06
C GLN A 267 27.92 -2.99 -2.16
N GLY A 268 28.13 -2.08 -1.20
CA GLY A 268 29.27 -1.17 -1.17
C GLY A 268 29.08 0.14 -1.94
N SER A 269 27.93 0.32 -2.62
CA SER A 269 27.54 1.61 -3.19
C SER A 269 26.86 2.49 -2.15
N GLU A 270 27.05 3.81 -2.23
CA GLU A 270 26.34 4.76 -1.38
C GLU A 270 25.12 5.34 -2.11
N PHE A 271 23.96 5.30 -1.44
CA PHE A 271 22.70 5.81 -1.97
C PHE A 271 22.27 7.06 -1.21
N GLY A 272 21.92 8.12 -1.96
CA GLY A 272 21.51 9.39 -1.38
C GLY A 272 20.11 9.35 -0.74
N PRO A 273 19.81 10.27 0.20
CA PRO A 273 18.55 10.30 0.93
C PRO A 273 17.32 10.51 0.02
N VAL A 274 17.46 11.26 -1.08
CA VAL A 274 16.37 11.48 -2.05
C VAL A 274 16.00 10.19 -2.78
N PHE A 275 17.00 9.41 -3.22
CA PHE A 275 16.78 8.12 -3.88
C PHE A 275 16.03 7.15 -2.95
N MET A 276 16.38 7.16 -1.66
CA MET A 276 15.74 6.35 -0.63
C MET A 276 14.32 6.84 -0.27
N THR A 277 14.01 8.11 -0.49
CA THR A 277 12.68 8.69 -0.23
C THR A 277 11.70 8.48 -1.38
N LEU A 278 12.21 8.33 -2.61
CA LEU A 278 11.40 8.15 -3.81
C LEU A 278 10.43 6.95 -3.74
N PRO A 279 10.83 5.73 -3.32
CA PRO A 279 9.88 4.62 -3.21
C PRO A 279 8.79 4.89 -2.16
N ALA A 280 9.14 5.54 -1.04
CA ALA A 280 8.19 5.95 0.00
C ALA A 280 7.08 6.86 -0.53
N PHE A 281 7.42 7.78 -1.42
CA PHE A 281 6.44 8.66 -2.06
C PHE A 281 5.36 7.87 -2.83
N PHE A 282 5.77 6.86 -3.61
CA PHE A 282 4.82 6.09 -4.42
C PHE A 282 3.91 5.20 -3.57
N ALA A 283 4.46 4.55 -2.54
CA ALA A 283 3.66 3.71 -1.66
C ALA A 283 2.70 4.54 -0.79
N LYS A 284 3.16 5.68 -0.23
CA LYS A 284 2.30 6.54 0.61
C LYS A 284 1.18 7.20 -0.21
N SER A 285 1.45 7.53 -1.48
CA SER A 285 0.43 8.04 -2.42
C SER A 285 -0.71 7.04 -2.67
N SER A 286 -0.49 5.75 -2.42
CA SER A 286 -1.49 4.70 -2.65
C SER A 286 -2.75 4.86 -1.82
N SER A 287 -2.61 5.45 -0.63
CA SER A 287 -3.71 5.84 0.26
C SER A 287 -4.73 6.81 -0.36
N ILE A 288 -4.39 7.44 -1.50
CA ILE A 288 -5.30 8.28 -2.28
C ILE A 288 -5.77 7.53 -3.53
N TYR A 289 -4.85 7.10 -4.39
CA TYR A 289 -5.24 6.61 -5.70
C TYR A 289 -5.93 5.24 -5.64
N ASN A 290 -5.63 4.39 -4.65
CA ASN A 290 -6.34 3.13 -4.49
C ASN A 290 -7.82 3.40 -4.15
N PRO A 291 -8.18 4.20 -3.13
CA PRO A 291 -9.58 4.57 -2.88
C PRO A 291 -10.27 5.19 -4.09
N ILE A 292 -9.59 6.05 -4.85
CA ILE A 292 -10.17 6.62 -6.08
C ILE A 292 -10.52 5.51 -7.08
N ILE A 293 -9.58 4.61 -7.38
CA ILE A 293 -9.75 3.54 -8.39
C ILE A 293 -10.76 2.48 -7.93
N TYR A 294 -10.68 2.03 -6.68
CA TYR A 294 -11.43 0.89 -6.19
C TYR A 294 -12.80 1.27 -5.60
N ILE A 295 -12.97 2.52 -5.16
CA ILE A 295 -14.18 2.99 -4.46
C ILE A 295 -14.89 4.07 -5.27
N CYS A 296 -14.23 5.19 -5.58
CA CYS A 296 -14.88 6.30 -6.29
C CYS A 296 -15.29 5.96 -7.73
N MET A 297 -14.55 5.08 -8.40
CA MET A 297 -14.89 4.59 -9.73
C MET A 297 -15.90 3.43 -9.71
N ASN A 298 -16.15 2.82 -8.54
CA ASN A 298 -17.18 1.80 -8.40
C ASN A 298 -18.57 2.46 -8.45
N LYS A 299 -19.38 2.07 -9.44
CA LYS A 299 -20.71 2.67 -9.69
C LYS A 299 -21.63 2.62 -8.47
N GLN A 300 -21.59 1.54 -7.69
CA GLN A 300 -22.44 1.38 -6.50
C GLN A 300 -22.06 2.40 -5.42
N PHE A 301 -20.77 2.47 -5.10
CA PHE A 301 -20.23 3.42 -4.11
C PHE A 301 -20.40 4.87 -4.56
N ARG A 302 -20.09 5.18 -5.82
CA ARG A 302 -20.23 6.53 -6.37
C ARG A 302 -21.67 7.07 -6.26
N HIS A 303 -22.67 6.24 -6.55
CA HIS A 303 -24.06 6.65 -6.42
C HIS A 303 -24.44 6.92 -4.94
N CYS A 304 -24.00 6.07 -4.01
CA CYS A 304 -24.25 6.27 -2.59
C CYS A 304 -23.50 7.49 -2.02
N MET A 305 -22.28 7.77 -2.48
CA MET A 305 -21.52 8.96 -2.07
C MET A 305 -22.15 10.28 -2.51
N ILE A 306 -22.83 10.32 -3.66
CA ILE A 306 -23.51 11.55 -4.14
C ILE A 306 -24.83 11.80 -3.38
N THR A 307 -25.43 10.74 -2.84
CA THR A 307 -26.74 10.79 -2.18
C THR A 307 -26.64 10.97 -0.66
N THR A 308 -25.43 10.98 -0.11
CA THR A 308 -25.12 11.17 1.31
C THR A 308 -24.54 12.56 1.51
#